data_AF-A0A914ZEY4-F1
#
_entry.id   AF-A0A914ZEY4-F1
#
_cell.length_a   1.000
_cell.length_b   1.000
_cell.length_c   1.000
_cell.angle_alpha   90.00
_cell.angle_beta   90.00
_cell.angle_gamma   90.00
#
_symmetry.space_group_name_H-M   'P 1'
#
loop_
_entity.id
_entity.type
_entity.pdbx_description
1 polymer ?
#
loop_
_entity_poly.entity_id
_entity_poly.type
_entity_poly.pdbx_seq_one_letter_code
_entity_poly.pdbx_strand_id
1 'polypeptide(L)'
;VQRLFEPFEKRFNFHFYGDLRTNNDTKPEWFFTQVLTWLKKEARTTQEALEEKLISLAVKKARCLTERVASDSVLFSHLIDEAVAFENELKDAGYTALVGKVLSVFCEASLLNRWLELERESCTTGVENVLMSDARWKNRYSEVADLDLHRVPECTDQFIVLIESMTERYRWIRDVDVQARFLELQVLMLDEYRLRLVQISQQLSSPWEEPFVQLLNSFWYIGCVLEEWNDAEAFLKVQTRGANIRLRGIFDDMAEMYRHVWRQRATDMAIAFHQFVRVQLTAYAKLNWFSMDGTKPTDITPSFCPFLLEIRLLLGRIAASISPDSAFTLYSLLNEKIADALMQLIEGTSFNYQGAIQMLFDITSSLLPLLNSLYSRSATTTYE
;
A
#
# COMPACT_ATOMS: atom_id res chain seq x y z
N VAL A 1 20.99 -37.38 -26.71
CA VAL A 1 19.87 -36.98 -25.82
C VAL A 1 18.94 -38.13 -25.43
N GLN A 2 18.20 -38.79 -26.35
CA GLN A 2 17.17 -39.81 -25.98
C GLN A 2 17.69 -40.93 -25.05
N ARG A 3 18.84 -41.54 -25.37
CA ARG A 3 19.46 -42.61 -24.55
C ARG A 3 19.99 -42.12 -23.20
N LEU A 4 20.35 -40.83 -23.10
CA LEU A 4 20.81 -40.22 -21.84
C LEU A 4 19.64 -39.90 -20.90
N PHE A 5 18.46 -39.61 -21.48
CA PHE A 5 17.25 -39.27 -20.72
C PHE A 5 16.51 -40.49 -20.16
N GLU A 6 16.54 -41.62 -20.87
CA GLU A 6 15.78 -42.83 -20.53
C GLU A 6 15.96 -43.32 -19.06
N PRO A 7 17.16 -43.31 -18.46
CA PRO A 7 17.33 -43.68 -17.05
C PRO A 7 16.60 -42.75 -16.08
N PHE A 8 16.58 -41.43 -16.37
CA PHE A 8 15.86 -40.45 -15.56
C PHE A 8 14.36 -40.67 -15.64
N GLU A 9 13.83 -40.86 -16.84
CA GLU A 9 12.40 -41.11 -17.06
C GLU A 9 11.94 -42.39 -16.35
N LYS A 10 12.69 -43.50 -16.47
CA LYS A 10 12.36 -44.75 -15.76
C LYS A 10 12.37 -44.57 -14.25
N ARG A 11 13.38 -43.89 -13.70
CA ARG A 11 13.49 -43.64 -12.27
C ARG A 11 12.37 -42.72 -11.78
N PHE A 12 12.06 -41.67 -12.52
CA PHE A 12 10.98 -40.74 -12.20
C PHE A 12 9.62 -41.44 -12.19
N ASN A 13 9.34 -42.25 -13.22
CA ASN A 13 8.10 -43.01 -13.31
C ASN A 13 7.94 -44.01 -12.17
N PHE A 14 9.02 -44.72 -11.80
CA PHE A 14 9.02 -45.64 -10.68
C PHE A 14 8.63 -44.94 -9.36
N HIS A 15 9.24 -43.80 -9.05
CA HIS A 15 9.00 -43.10 -7.78
C HIS A 15 7.68 -42.32 -7.73
N PHE A 16 7.24 -41.75 -8.84
CA PHE A 16 6.16 -40.74 -8.83
C PHE A 16 4.89 -41.14 -9.59
N TYR A 17 4.81 -42.33 -10.18
CA TYR A 17 3.58 -42.81 -10.83
C TYR A 17 3.07 -44.17 -10.32
N GLY A 18 3.85 -44.89 -9.51
CA GLY A 18 3.41 -46.13 -8.87
C GLY A 18 2.78 -45.94 -7.48
N ASP A 19 2.56 -47.05 -6.78
CA ASP A 19 1.97 -47.10 -5.41
C ASP A 19 3.00 -46.88 -4.29
N LEU A 20 4.11 -46.23 -4.60
CA LEU A 20 5.14 -45.93 -3.61
C LEU A 20 4.72 -44.74 -2.75
N ARG A 21 5.21 -44.72 -1.50
CA ARG A 21 5.03 -43.58 -0.59
C ARG A 21 5.48 -42.25 -1.19
N THR A 22 6.41 -42.27 -2.15
CA THR A 22 6.93 -41.10 -2.87
C THR A 22 5.95 -40.48 -3.85
N ASN A 23 4.90 -41.19 -4.26
CA ASN A 23 3.80 -40.65 -5.05
C ASN A 23 2.69 -40.15 -4.10
N ASN A 24 2.93 -39.00 -3.48
CA ASN A 24 2.03 -38.41 -2.50
C ASN A 24 1.53 -37.04 -2.98
N ASP A 25 0.22 -36.90 -3.06
CA ASP A 25 -0.45 -35.70 -3.58
C ASP A 25 -0.28 -34.49 -2.65
N THR A 26 0.02 -34.72 -1.37
CA THR A 26 0.33 -33.67 -0.37
C THR A 26 1.80 -33.23 -0.40
N LYS A 27 2.64 -33.87 -1.22
CA LYS A 27 4.10 -33.66 -1.24
C LYS A 27 4.67 -33.37 -2.65
N PRO A 28 4.17 -32.34 -3.35
CA PRO A 28 4.69 -31.98 -4.67
C PRO A 28 6.17 -31.57 -4.67
N GLU A 29 6.69 -31.05 -3.55
CA GLU A 29 8.10 -30.66 -3.40
C GLU A 29 9.07 -31.79 -3.73
N TRP A 30 8.68 -33.06 -3.56
CA TRP A 30 9.56 -34.21 -3.77
C TRP A 30 9.94 -34.42 -5.23
N PHE A 31 8.98 -34.31 -6.16
CA PHE A 31 9.29 -34.50 -7.57
C PHE A 31 10.00 -33.28 -8.16
N PHE A 32 9.67 -32.08 -7.68
CA PHE A 32 10.38 -30.84 -8.04
C PHE A 32 11.84 -30.88 -7.59
N THR A 33 12.09 -31.22 -6.32
CA THR A 33 13.45 -31.37 -5.77
C THR A 33 14.25 -32.42 -6.54
N GLN A 34 13.62 -33.53 -6.94
CA GLN A 34 14.30 -34.58 -7.69
C GLN A 34 14.75 -34.09 -9.07
N VAL A 35 13.91 -33.32 -9.78
CA VAL A 35 14.25 -32.73 -11.08
C VAL A 35 15.34 -31.66 -10.94
N LEU A 36 15.24 -30.76 -9.95
CA LEU A 36 16.29 -29.77 -9.65
C LEU A 36 17.63 -30.42 -9.34
N THR A 37 17.61 -31.50 -8.55
CA THR A 37 18.83 -32.25 -8.20
C THR A 37 19.49 -32.85 -9.44
N TRP A 38 18.71 -33.34 -10.40
CA TRP A 38 19.24 -33.85 -11.67
C TRP A 38 19.80 -32.73 -12.54
N LEU A 39 19.09 -31.61 -12.67
CA LEU A 39 19.58 -30.43 -13.39
C LEU A 39 20.91 -29.92 -12.84
N LYS A 40 21.03 -29.79 -11.51
CA LYS A 40 22.25 -29.30 -10.84
C LYS A 40 23.44 -30.28 -10.97
N LYS A 41 23.18 -31.59 -11.12
CA LYS A 41 24.23 -32.63 -11.23
C LYS A 41 24.75 -32.83 -12.64
N GLU A 42 23.90 -32.67 -13.65
CA GLU A 42 24.32 -32.69 -15.04
C GLU A 42 25.08 -31.39 -15.31
N ALA A 43 26.41 -31.46 -15.35
CA ALA A 43 27.28 -30.31 -15.56
C ALA A 43 26.82 -29.52 -16.80
N ARG A 44 26.79 -28.17 -16.73
CA ARG A 44 26.36 -27.20 -17.77
C ARG A 44 26.86 -27.47 -19.21
N THR A 45 27.81 -28.39 -19.38
CA THR A 45 28.20 -29.05 -20.63
C THR A 45 27.12 -29.94 -21.26
N THR A 46 26.02 -30.26 -20.58
CA THR A 46 24.89 -31.03 -21.15
C THR A 46 24.05 -30.19 -22.10
N GLN A 47 23.72 -30.78 -23.26
CA GLN A 47 22.85 -30.20 -24.29
C GLN A 47 21.55 -29.66 -23.67
N GLU A 48 21.18 -28.41 -23.96
CA GLU A 48 19.90 -27.76 -23.58
C GLU A 48 18.68 -28.71 -23.73
N ALA A 49 18.72 -29.56 -24.76
CA ALA A 49 17.71 -30.59 -25.01
C ALA A 49 17.52 -31.64 -23.88
N LEU A 50 18.51 -31.91 -23.04
CA LEU A 50 18.35 -32.77 -21.86
C LEU A 50 17.64 -32.02 -20.73
N GLU A 51 17.99 -30.76 -20.50
CA GLU A 51 17.37 -29.91 -19.49
C GLU A 51 15.87 -29.74 -19.79
N GLU A 52 15.52 -29.48 -21.05
CA GLU A 52 14.13 -29.42 -21.49
C GLU A 52 13.36 -30.72 -21.21
N LYS A 53 13.99 -31.88 -21.43
CA LYS A 53 13.37 -33.17 -21.15
C LYS A 53 13.21 -33.43 -19.65
N LEU A 54 14.16 -33.01 -18.81
CA LEU A 54 14.03 -33.12 -17.36
C LEU A 54 12.88 -32.25 -16.84
N ILE A 55 12.76 -31.00 -17.31
CA ILE A 55 11.62 -30.14 -17.01
C ILE A 55 10.31 -30.77 -17.48
N SER A 56 10.30 -31.44 -18.64
CA SER A 56 9.10 -32.11 -19.13
C SER A 56 8.56 -33.19 -18.18
N LEU A 57 9.41 -33.80 -17.34
CA LEU A 57 8.96 -34.74 -16.29
C LEU A 57 8.17 -34.00 -15.20
N ALA A 58 8.67 -32.85 -14.74
CA ALA A 58 7.98 -32.00 -13.77
C ALA A 58 6.64 -31.51 -14.32
N VAL A 59 6.62 -31.03 -15.58
CA VAL A 59 5.39 -30.57 -16.26
C VAL A 59 4.34 -31.69 -16.34
N LYS A 60 4.74 -32.88 -16.79
CA LYS A 60 3.82 -34.04 -16.88
C LYS A 60 3.28 -34.46 -15.52
N LYS A 61 4.12 -34.46 -14.48
CA LYS A 61 3.70 -34.84 -13.14
C LYS A 61 2.80 -33.80 -12.50
N ALA A 62 3.14 -32.51 -12.62
CA ALA A 62 2.32 -31.40 -12.17
C ALA A 62 0.92 -31.50 -12.78
N ARG A 63 0.81 -31.66 -14.11
CA ARG A 63 -0.48 -31.85 -14.81
C ARG A 63 -1.32 -32.99 -14.24
N CYS A 64 -0.73 -34.17 -14.07
CA CYS A 64 -1.41 -35.34 -13.50
C CYS A 64 -1.82 -35.14 -12.03
N LEU A 65 -1.02 -34.39 -11.26
CA LEU A 65 -1.36 -34.08 -9.88
C LEU A 65 -2.48 -33.03 -9.81
N THR A 66 -2.42 -31.98 -10.64
CA THR A 66 -3.42 -30.93 -10.71
C THR A 66 -4.82 -31.48 -10.96
N GLU A 67 -4.99 -32.44 -11.86
CA GLU A 67 -6.27 -33.12 -12.11
C GLU A 67 -6.88 -33.76 -10.85
N ARG A 68 -6.06 -34.15 -9.87
CA ARG A 68 -6.47 -34.82 -8.64
C ARG A 68 -6.69 -33.85 -7.47
N VAL A 69 -5.98 -32.71 -7.47
CA VAL A 69 -6.01 -31.75 -6.35
C VAL A 69 -6.77 -30.46 -6.65
N ALA A 70 -7.16 -30.18 -7.90
CA ALA A 70 -7.78 -28.90 -8.28
C ALA A 70 -9.07 -28.55 -7.52
N SER A 71 -9.80 -29.55 -7.03
CA SER A 71 -11.02 -29.33 -6.23
C SER A 71 -10.74 -28.93 -4.77
N ASP A 72 -9.57 -29.25 -4.24
CA ASP A 72 -9.15 -28.94 -2.87
C ASP A 72 -8.29 -27.67 -2.89
N SER A 73 -8.78 -26.57 -2.31
CA SER A 73 -8.08 -25.28 -2.34
C SER A 73 -6.72 -25.32 -1.64
N VAL A 74 -6.59 -26.11 -0.56
CA VAL A 74 -5.34 -26.18 0.22
C VAL A 74 -4.29 -26.94 -0.57
N LEU A 75 -4.65 -28.11 -1.11
CA LEU A 75 -3.71 -28.91 -1.92
C LEU A 75 -3.37 -28.22 -3.24
N PHE A 76 -4.34 -27.53 -3.85
CA PHE A 76 -4.10 -26.78 -5.08
C PHE A 76 -3.18 -25.57 -4.85
N SER A 77 -3.40 -24.78 -3.78
CA SER A 77 -2.48 -23.68 -3.42
C SER A 77 -1.08 -24.22 -3.15
N HIS A 78 -0.95 -25.27 -2.34
CA HIS A 78 0.35 -25.87 -2.00
C HIS A 78 1.11 -26.31 -3.26
N LEU A 79 0.42 -26.92 -4.23
CA LEU A 79 1.02 -27.29 -5.51
C LEU A 79 1.53 -26.07 -6.30
N ILE A 80 0.77 -24.97 -6.30
CA ILE A 80 1.18 -23.70 -6.95
C ILE A 80 2.39 -23.12 -6.22
N ASP A 81 2.37 -23.06 -4.89
CA ASP A 81 3.47 -22.55 -4.06
C ASP A 81 4.78 -23.30 -4.34
N GLU A 82 4.73 -24.64 -4.36
CA GLU A 82 5.89 -25.46 -4.68
C GLU A 82 6.35 -25.32 -6.15
N ALA A 83 5.42 -25.09 -7.08
CA ALA A 83 5.77 -24.78 -8.47
C ALA A 83 6.47 -23.42 -8.58
N VAL A 84 5.98 -22.39 -7.89
CA VAL A 84 6.60 -21.05 -7.85
C VAL A 84 7.99 -21.13 -7.21
N ALA A 85 8.14 -21.85 -6.09
CA ALA A 85 9.43 -22.08 -5.45
C ALA A 85 10.43 -22.79 -6.38
N PHE A 86 9.97 -23.81 -7.09
CA PHE A 86 10.79 -24.51 -8.10
C PHE A 86 11.26 -23.58 -9.23
N GLU A 87 10.40 -22.70 -9.74
CA GLU A 87 10.74 -21.75 -10.80
C GLU A 87 11.73 -20.67 -10.32
N ASN A 88 11.60 -20.21 -9.06
CA ASN A 88 12.57 -19.33 -8.42
C ASN A 88 13.95 -20.01 -8.31
N GLU A 89 14.01 -21.26 -7.88
CA GLU A 89 15.26 -22.02 -7.85
C GLU A 89 15.89 -22.22 -9.23
N LEU A 90 15.07 -22.41 -10.28
CA LEU A 90 15.56 -22.48 -11.66
C LEU A 90 16.21 -21.17 -12.10
N LYS A 91 15.55 -20.04 -11.81
CA LYS A 91 16.08 -18.71 -12.09
C LYS A 91 17.41 -18.48 -11.39
N ASP A 92 17.48 -18.77 -10.09
CA ASP A 92 18.68 -18.56 -9.27
C ASP A 92 19.86 -19.44 -9.70
N ALA A 93 19.59 -20.65 -10.17
CA ALA A 93 20.61 -21.55 -10.72
C ALA A 93 21.07 -21.15 -12.15
N GLY A 94 20.40 -20.17 -12.78
CA GLY A 94 20.73 -19.62 -14.10
C GLY A 94 19.97 -20.26 -15.27
N TYR A 95 18.95 -21.09 -15.03
CA TYR A 95 18.15 -21.76 -16.06
C TYR A 95 17.01 -20.88 -16.59
N THR A 96 17.29 -19.62 -16.92
CA THR A 96 16.29 -18.61 -17.31
C THR A 96 15.40 -19.05 -18.50
N ALA A 97 15.96 -19.77 -19.47
CA ALA A 97 15.22 -20.28 -20.64
C ALA A 97 14.16 -21.35 -20.28
N LEU A 98 14.22 -21.92 -19.08
CA LEU A 98 13.28 -22.95 -18.60
C LEU A 98 12.20 -22.37 -17.68
N VAL A 99 12.41 -21.18 -17.12
CA VAL A 99 11.51 -20.55 -16.14
C VAL A 99 10.12 -20.32 -16.72
N GLY A 100 9.08 -20.72 -16.00
CA GLY A 100 7.66 -20.58 -16.36
C GLY A 100 7.08 -21.78 -17.12
N LYS A 101 7.88 -22.81 -17.43
CA LYS A 101 7.41 -24.02 -18.14
C LYS A 101 6.53 -24.91 -17.26
N VAL A 102 6.73 -24.94 -15.94
CA VAL A 102 5.85 -25.67 -15.03
C VAL A 102 4.57 -24.88 -14.81
N LEU A 103 4.69 -23.56 -14.61
CA LEU A 103 3.53 -22.70 -14.37
C LEU A 103 2.53 -22.68 -15.52
N SER A 104 2.97 -22.96 -16.76
CA SER A 104 2.07 -23.06 -17.91
C SER A 104 1.00 -24.14 -17.76
N VAL A 105 1.19 -25.13 -16.88
CA VAL A 105 0.16 -26.15 -16.57
C VAL A 105 -1.08 -25.50 -15.96
N PHE A 106 -0.91 -24.52 -15.08
CA PHE A 106 -2.01 -23.85 -14.38
C PHE A 106 -2.67 -22.75 -15.23
N CYS A 107 -2.12 -22.46 -16.41
CA CYS A 107 -2.62 -21.43 -17.33
C CYS A 107 -3.76 -21.93 -18.22
N GLU A 108 -4.11 -23.22 -18.17
CA GLU A 108 -5.25 -23.79 -18.90
C GLU A 108 -6.58 -23.24 -18.38
N ALA A 109 -7.54 -22.96 -19.26
CA ALA A 109 -8.69 -22.12 -18.95
C ALA A 109 -9.43 -22.47 -17.64
N SER A 110 -9.71 -23.75 -17.37
CA SER A 110 -10.37 -24.19 -16.13
C SER A 110 -9.50 -24.02 -14.88
N LEU A 111 -8.22 -24.37 -14.98
CA LEU A 111 -7.26 -24.28 -13.88
C LEU A 111 -6.91 -22.83 -13.56
N LEU A 112 -6.79 -21.98 -14.59
CA LEU A 112 -6.53 -20.57 -14.44
C LEU A 112 -7.69 -19.85 -13.75
N ASN A 113 -8.94 -20.18 -14.12
CA ASN A 113 -10.11 -19.65 -13.43
C ASN A 113 -10.09 -20.06 -11.94
N ARG A 114 -9.78 -21.32 -11.67
CA ARG A 114 -9.68 -21.82 -10.29
C ARG A 114 -8.57 -21.14 -9.49
N TRP A 115 -7.43 -20.88 -10.12
CA TRP A 115 -6.32 -20.16 -9.50
C TRP A 115 -6.72 -18.71 -9.20
N LEU A 116 -7.32 -18.00 -10.15
CA LEU A 116 -7.80 -16.62 -9.94
C LEU A 116 -8.85 -16.54 -8.81
N GLU A 117 -9.77 -17.51 -8.74
CA GLU A 117 -10.72 -17.62 -7.63
C GLU A 117 -10.01 -17.81 -6.29
N LEU A 118 -9.02 -18.69 -6.24
CA LEU A 118 -8.22 -18.94 -5.04
C LEU A 118 -7.48 -17.69 -4.59
N GLU A 119 -6.83 -16.96 -5.50
CA GLU A 119 -6.16 -15.69 -5.17
C GLU A 119 -7.14 -14.65 -4.64
N ARG A 120 -8.34 -14.56 -5.21
CA ARG A 120 -9.39 -13.64 -4.75
C ARG A 120 -9.89 -14.00 -3.35
N GLU A 121 -10.16 -15.28 -3.09
CA GLU A 121 -10.61 -15.79 -1.79
C GLU A 121 -9.54 -15.57 -0.71
N SER A 122 -8.28 -15.88 -1.03
CA SER A 122 -7.14 -15.66 -0.13
C SER A 122 -6.92 -14.18 0.17
N CYS A 123 -6.96 -13.31 -0.84
CA CYS A 123 -6.78 -11.88 -0.66
C CYS A 123 -7.94 -11.26 0.14
N THR A 124 -9.19 -11.59 -0.21
CA THR A 124 -10.38 -11.14 0.55
C THR A 124 -10.29 -11.55 2.02
N THR A 125 -9.95 -12.81 2.29
CA THR A 125 -9.78 -13.31 3.65
C THR A 125 -8.63 -12.61 4.38
N GLY A 126 -7.52 -12.36 3.68
CA GLY A 126 -6.38 -11.61 4.21
C GLY A 126 -6.74 -10.17 4.59
N VAL A 127 -7.52 -9.48 3.74
CA VAL A 127 -8.03 -8.14 4.01
C VAL A 127 -8.94 -8.12 5.25
N GLU A 128 -9.84 -9.08 5.39
CA GLU A 128 -10.68 -9.16 6.59
C GLU A 128 -9.85 -9.41 7.85
N ASN A 129 -8.89 -10.34 7.79
CA ASN A 129 -8.01 -10.63 8.92
C ASN A 129 -7.21 -9.39 9.35
N VAL A 130 -6.64 -8.65 8.39
CA VAL A 130 -5.84 -7.48 8.71
C VAL A 130 -6.70 -6.32 9.23
N LEU A 131 -7.91 -6.14 8.70
CA LEU A 131 -8.85 -5.14 9.18
C LEU A 131 -9.52 -5.54 10.50
N MET A 132 -9.42 -6.79 10.95
CA MET A 132 -9.89 -7.23 12.26
C MET A 132 -8.79 -7.26 13.34
N SER A 133 -7.53 -7.08 12.95
CA SER A 133 -6.38 -7.04 13.87
C SER A 133 -6.52 -5.92 14.92
N ASP A 134 -6.10 -6.20 16.15
CA ASP A 134 -6.03 -5.21 17.23
C ASP A 134 -5.00 -4.09 16.95
N ALA A 135 -4.02 -4.37 16.10
CA ALA A 135 -2.96 -3.45 15.75
C ALA A 135 -3.20 -2.71 14.41
N ARG A 136 -4.36 -2.92 13.77
CA ARG A 136 -4.66 -2.44 12.40
C ARG A 136 -4.34 -0.97 12.12
N TRP A 137 -4.53 -0.08 13.11
CA TRP A 137 -4.29 1.37 12.97
C TRP A 137 -2.99 1.84 13.63
N LYS A 138 -2.21 0.93 14.21
CA LYS A 138 -0.89 1.24 14.74
C LYS A 138 0.09 1.39 13.58
N ASN A 139 1.07 2.28 13.75
CA ASN A 139 2.14 2.44 12.78
C ASN A 139 2.94 1.14 12.64
N ARG A 140 3.23 0.73 11.39
CA ARG A 140 4.01 -0.48 11.04
C ARG A 140 5.40 -0.53 11.72
N TYR A 141 6.00 0.63 12.03
CA TYR A 141 7.30 0.76 12.69
C TYR A 141 7.19 1.62 13.95
N SER A 142 6.47 1.13 14.95
CA SER A 142 6.28 1.84 16.22
C SER A 142 7.57 2.12 17.00
N GLU A 143 8.63 1.32 16.80
CA GLU A 143 9.92 1.47 17.48
C GLU A 143 10.89 2.44 16.77
N VAL A 144 10.65 2.75 15.49
CA VAL A 144 11.55 3.58 14.64
C VAL A 144 10.72 4.58 13.79
N ALA A 145 9.71 5.17 14.41
CA ALA A 145 8.71 6.01 13.74
C ALA A 145 9.26 7.35 13.21
N ASP A 146 10.48 7.72 13.60
CA ASP A 146 11.23 8.89 13.13
C ASP A 146 11.85 8.68 11.73
N LEU A 147 12.13 7.42 11.35
CA LEU A 147 12.62 7.07 10.01
C LEU A 147 11.49 6.76 9.01
N ASP A 148 10.27 6.51 9.49
CA ASP A 148 9.12 6.22 8.64
C ASP A 148 8.47 7.51 8.11
N LEU A 149 8.86 7.89 6.89
CA LEU A 149 8.32 9.05 6.16
C LEU A 149 6.83 8.94 5.81
N HIS A 150 6.24 7.76 5.93
CA HIS A 150 4.86 7.49 5.49
C HIS A 150 3.91 7.16 6.64
N ARG A 151 4.43 6.74 7.80
CA ARG A 151 3.68 6.44 9.02
C ARG A 151 2.44 5.59 8.76
N VAL A 152 2.65 4.55 7.96
CA VAL A 152 1.58 3.73 7.40
C VAL A 152 0.99 2.86 8.51
N PRO A 153 -0.34 2.75 8.62
CA PRO A 153 -0.94 1.81 9.56
C PRO A 153 -0.67 0.36 9.13
N GLU A 154 -0.52 -0.55 10.09
CA GLU A 154 -0.23 -1.96 9.87
C GLU A 154 -1.21 -2.61 8.87
N CYS A 155 -2.49 -2.22 8.91
CA CYS A 155 -3.48 -2.79 8.02
C CYS A 155 -3.23 -2.52 6.53
N THR A 156 -2.65 -1.36 6.23
CA THR A 156 -2.33 -0.96 4.87
C THR A 156 -1.01 -1.57 4.42
N ASP A 157 -0.04 -1.67 5.32
CA ASP A 157 1.22 -2.33 5.01
C ASP A 157 1.01 -3.80 4.64
N GLN A 158 0.34 -4.54 5.51
CA GLN A 158 0.03 -5.96 5.28
C GLN A 158 -0.84 -6.16 4.04
N PHE A 159 -1.74 -5.23 3.72
CA PHE A 159 -2.49 -5.28 2.47
C PHE A 159 -1.59 -5.18 1.23
N ILE A 160 -0.61 -4.27 1.23
CA ILE A 160 0.37 -4.19 0.12
C ILE A 160 1.16 -5.49 0.01
N VAL A 161 1.60 -6.07 1.15
CA VAL A 161 2.29 -7.37 1.17
C VAL A 161 1.43 -8.49 0.56
N LEU A 162 0.12 -8.51 0.81
CA LEU A 162 -0.80 -9.47 0.18
C LEU A 162 -0.85 -9.31 -1.35
N ILE A 163 -0.87 -8.08 -1.86
CA ILE A 163 -0.87 -7.82 -3.30
C ILE A 163 0.47 -8.20 -3.94
N GLU A 164 1.60 -7.88 -3.28
CA GLU A 164 2.93 -8.26 -3.74
C GLU A 164 3.13 -9.78 -3.75
N SER A 165 2.63 -10.48 -2.72
CA SER A 165 2.62 -11.95 -2.67
C SER A 165 1.87 -12.55 -3.87
N MET A 166 0.73 -11.96 -4.25
CA MET A 166 0.02 -12.36 -5.47
C MET A 166 0.87 -12.13 -6.72
N THR A 167 1.56 -10.98 -6.83
CA THR A 167 2.48 -10.70 -7.96
C THR A 167 3.54 -11.79 -8.11
N GLU A 168 4.19 -12.17 -7.01
CA GLU A 168 5.27 -13.17 -7.04
C GLU A 168 4.81 -14.55 -7.50
N ARG A 169 3.54 -14.90 -7.25
CA ARG A 169 2.97 -16.19 -7.67
C ARG A 169 2.76 -16.30 -9.19
N TYR A 170 2.53 -15.20 -9.90
CA TYR A 170 2.30 -15.22 -11.35
C TYR A 170 3.42 -14.57 -12.18
N ARG A 171 4.41 -13.92 -11.55
CA ARG A 171 5.48 -13.16 -12.22
C ARG A 171 6.24 -13.96 -13.30
N TRP A 172 6.39 -15.27 -13.11
CA TRP A 172 7.11 -16.15 -14.05
C TRP A 172 6.25 -16.74 -15.16
N ILE A 173 4.94 -16.44 -15.20
CA ILE A 173 4.08 -16.83 -16.32
C ILE A 173 4.52 -16.09 -17.59
N ARG A 174 4.72 -16.84 -18.68
CA ARG A 174 5.19 -16.27 -19.96
C ARG A 174 4.09 -15.64 -20.79
N ASP A 175 2.86 -16.13 -20.61
CA ASP A 175 1.70 -15.66 -21.35
C ASP A 175 1.22 -14.32 -20.77
N VAL A 176 1.41 -13.26 -21.55
CA VAL A 176 1.03 -11.89 -21.16
C VAL A 176 -0.48 -11.75 -20.99
N ASP A 177 -1.28 -12.55 -21.71
CA ASP A 177 -2.73 -12.51 -21.61
C ASP A 177 -3.17 -13.08 -20.26
N VAL A 178 -2.48 -14.11 -19.78
CA VAL A 178 -2.70 -14.69 -18.45
C VAL A 178 -2.25 -13.72 -17.36
N GLN A 179 -1.06 -13.12 -17.49
CA GLN A 179 -0.60 -12.09 -16.54
C GLN A 179 -1.57 -10.91 -16.44
N ALA A 180 -2.16 -10.49 -17.58
CA ALA A 180 -3.18 -9.44 -17.60
C ALA A 180 -4.41 -9.78 -16.74
N ARG A 181 -4.83 -11.04 -16.70
CA ARG A 181 -5.97 -11.46 -15.84
C ARG A 181 -5.65 -11.37 -14.35
N PHE A 182 -4.42 -11.68 -13.94
CA PHE A 182 -4.00 -11.47 -12.56
C PHE A 182 -3.87 -9.98 -12.23
N LEU A 183 -3.36 -9.17 -13.15
CA LEU A 183 -3.31 -7.73 -12.98
C LEU A 183 -4.72 -7.12 -12.83
N GLU A 184 -5.68 -7.57 -13.63
CA GLU A 184 -7.10 -7.18 -13.49
C GLU A 184 -7.65 -7.54 -12.11
N LEU A 185 -7.31 -8.72 -11.59
CA LEU A 185 -7.67 -9.12 -10.22
C LEU A 185 -7.00 -8.22 -9.17
N GLN A 186 -5.71 -7.91 -9.29
CA GLN A 186 -5.02 -7.01 -8.36
C GLN A 186 -5.62 -5.60 -8.36
N VAL A 187 -5.96 -5.06 -9.53
CA VAL A 187 -6.64 -3.77 -9.66
C VAL A 187 -8.01 -3.81 -9.00
N LEU A 188 -8.76 -4.91 -9.14
CA LEU A 188 -10.02 -5.12 -8.44
C LEU A 188 -9.81 -5.12 -6.92
N MET A 189 -8.83 -5.88 -6.39
CA MET A 189 -8.56 -5.95 -4.95
C MET A 189 -8.12 -4.60 -4.37
N LEU A 190 -7.32 -3.83 -5.11
CA LEU A 190 -6.95 -2.45 -4.78
C LEU A 190 -8.20 -1.56 -4.68
N ASP A 191 -9.10 -1.61 -5.66
CA ASP A 191 -10.31 -0.79 -5.61
C ASP A 191 -11.26 -1.20 -4.48
N GLU A 192 -11.46 -2.51 -4.26
CA GLU A 192 -12.27 -3.03 -3.15
C GLU A 192 -11.70 -2.56 -1.79
N TYR A 193 -10.38 -2.60 -1.59
CA TYR A 193 -9.73 -2.09 -0.39
C TYR A 193 -9.90 -0.57 -0.23
N ARG A 194 -9.73 0.20 -1.31
CA ARG A 194 -9.99 1.66 -1.32
C ARG A 194 -11.40 1.98 -0.85
N LEU A 195 -12.40 1.28 -1.41
CA LEU A 195 -13.80 1.45 -1.04
C LEU A 195 -14.04 1.08 0.43
N ARG A 196 -13.37 0.03 0.93
CA ARG A 196 -13.45 -0.36 2.34
C ARG A 196 -12.90 0.73 3.27
N LEU A 197 -11.76 1.33 2.94
CA LEU A 197 -11.21 2.47 3.70
C LEU A 197 -12.14 3.68 3.65
N VAL A 198 -12.76 3.97 2.50
CA VAL A 198 -13.76 5.05 2.37
C VAL A 198 -14.97 4.79 3.27
N GLN A 199 -15.49 3.56 3.31
CA GLN A 199 -16.61 3.20 4.18
C GLN A 199 -16.26 3.41 5.66
N ILE A 200 -15.07 2.98 6.09
CA ILE A 200 -14.59 3.19 7.46
C ILE A 200 -14.51 4.70 7.75
N SER A 201 -13.95 5.48 6.81
CA SER A 201 -13.87 6.93 6.94
C SER A 201 -15.23 7.60 7.08
N GLN A 202 -16.26 7.12 6.38
CA GLN A 202 -17.62 7.67 6.42
C GLN A 202 -18.37 7.35 7.71
N GLN A 203 -17.95 6.32 8.44
CA GLN A 203 -18.55 5.93 9.73
C GLN A 203 -18.04 6.78 10.90
N LEU A 204 -16.96 7.56 10.71
CA LEU A 204 -16.43 8.44 11.74
C LEU A 204 -17.34 9.66 11.94
N SER A 205 -17.54 10.04 13.21
CA SER A 205 -18.38 11.19 13.53
C SER A 205 -17.62 12.51 13.33
N SER A 206 -16.29 12.45 13.35
CA SER A 206 -15.43 13.62 13.32
C SER A 206 -14.04 13.28 12.75
N PRO A 207 -13.39 14.23 12.04
CA PRO A 207 -12.01 14.04 11.57
C PRO A 207 -10.97 14.06 12.70
N TRP A 208 -11.39 14.28 13.94
CA TRP A 208 -10.55 14.23 15.14
C TRP A 208 -10.51 12.85 15.80
N GLU A 209 -11.34 11.91 15.33
CA GLU A 209 -11.42 10.55 15.86
C GLU A 209 -10.42 9.62 15.16
N GLU A 210 -9.88 8.66 15.90
CA GLU A 210 -9.12 7.56 15.31
C GLU A 210 -10.08 6.64 14.53
N PRO A 211 -9.76 6.21 13.30
CA PRO A 211 -8.46 6.26 12.64
C PRO A 211 -8.33 7.30 11.51
N PHE A 212 -8.94 8.48 11.63
CA PHE A 212 -9.00 9.44 10.50
C PHE A 212 -7.64 9.79 9.88
N VAL A 213 -6.63 10.08 10.70
CA VAL A 213 -5.29 10.43 10.21
C VAL A 213 -4.58 9.20 9.62
N GLN A 214 -4.78 8.02 10.19
CA GLN A 214 -4.26 6.77 9.67
C GLN A 214 -4.84 6.46 8.29
N LEU A 215 -6.13 6.73 8.07
CA LEU A 215 -6.76 6.62 6.76
C LEU A 215 -6.13 7.57 5.74
N LEU A 216 -5.83 8.83 6.13
CA LEU A 216 -5.08 9.74 5.26
C LEU A 216 -3.70 9.16 4.91
N ASN A 217 -2.96 8.62 5.87
CA ASN A 217 -1.66 7.99 5.60
C ASN A 217 -1.81 6.80 4.63
N SER A 218 -2.83 5.96 4.81
CA SER A 218 -3.13 4.84 3.91
C SER A 218 -3.40 5.29 2.48
N PHE A 219 -4.28 6.27 2.28
CA PHE A 219 -4.61 6.74 0.93
C PHE A 219 -3.41 7.36 0.23
N TRP A 220 -2.60 8.13 0.97
CA TRP A 220 -1.40 8.74 0.45
C TRP A 220 -0.35 7.70 0.06
N TYR A 221 -0.04 6.78 0.98
CA TYR A 221 0.98 5.75 0.78
C TYR A 221 0.66 4.82 -0.39
N ILE A 222 -0.58 4.32 -0.48
CA ILE A 222 -0.98 3.47 -1.61
C ILE A 222 -0.86 4.24 -2.93
N GLY A 223 -1.19 5.54 -2.93
CA GLY A 223 -0.94 6.41 -4.08
C GLY A 223 0.53 6.40 -4.53
N CYS A 224 1.47 6.57 -3.60
CA CYS A 224 2.90 6.51 -3.88
C CYS A 224 3.34 5.13 -4.40
N VAL A 225 2.91 4.04 -3.74
CA VAL A 225 3.25 2.66 -4.15
C VAL A 225 2.77 2.37 -5.57
N LEU A 226 1.56 2.80 -5.92
CA LEU A 226 1.01 2.61 -7.26
C LEU A 226 1.76 3.43 -8.31
N GLU A 227 2.21 4.64 -7.97
CA GLU A 227 3.08 5.45 -8.83
C GLU A 227 4.40 4.71 -9.11
N GLU A 228 5.04 4.11 -8.08
CA GLU A 228 6.25 3.31 -8.22
C GLU A 228 6.03 2.03 -9.06
N TRP A 229 4.87 1.38 -8.91
CA TRP A 229 4.54 0.17 -9.66
C TRP A 229 4.37 0.39 -11.17
N ASN A 230 4.17 1.63 -11.64
CA ASN A 230 4.20 1.91 -13.08
C ASN A 230 5.55 1.56 -13.72
N ASP A 231 6.65 1.72 -12.98
CA ASP A 231 8.01 1.50 -13.47
C ASP A 231 8.54 0.10 -13.13
N ALA A 232 7.77 -0.72 -12.41
CA ALA A 232 8.20 -2.04 -11.99
C ALA A 232 8.19 -3.07 -13.14
N GLU A 233 9.30 -3.80 -13.30
CA GLU A 233 9.51 -4.78 -14.39
C GLU A 233 8.37 -5.82 -14.51
N ALA A 234 7.81 -6.22 -13.37
CA ALA A 234 6.73 -7.21 -13.31
C ALA A 234 5.47 -6.74 -14.06
N PHE A 235 5.22 -5.43 -14.13
CA PHE A 235 4.00 -4.87 -14.70
C PHE A 235 4.21 -4.23 -16.07
N LEU A 236 5.42 -3.77 -16.40
CA LEU A 236 5.74 -3.12 -17.67
C LEU A 236 5.32 -3.95 -18.90
N LYS A 237 5.55 -5.27 -18.87
CA LYS A 237 5.20 -6.18 -19.99
C LYS A 237 3.68 -6.28 -20.19
N VAL A 238 2.91 -6.25 -19.10
CA VAL A 238 1.45 -6.37 -19.14
C VAL A 238 0.82 -5.04 -19.54
N GLN A 239 1.34 -3.92 -19.04
CA GLN A 239 0.84 -2.58 -19.33
C GLN A 239 1.07 -2.16 -20.79
N THR A 240 2.23 -2.52 -21.37
CA THR A 240 2.55 -2.21 -22.77
C THR A 240 1.62 -2.89 -23.78
N ARG A 241 0.98 -4.01 -23.42
CA ARG A 241 -0.10 -4.64 -24.21
C ARG A 241 -1.30 -3.69 -24.41
N GLY A 242 -1.61 -2.86 -23.41
CA GLY A 242 -2.71 -1.88 -23.42
C GLY A 242 -2.30 -0.45 -23.81
N ALA A 243 -1.00 -0.15 -23.84
CA ALA A 243 -0.47 1.20 -24.06
C ALA A 243 -0.74 1.78 -25.45
N ASN A 244 -1.07 0.96 -26.45
CA ASN A 244 -1.52 1.47 -27.75
C ASN A 244 -2.87 2.23 -27.68
N ILE A 245 -3.58 2.19 -26.53
CA ILE A 245 -4.91 2.79 -26.36
C ILE A 245 -5.00 3.78 -25.18
N ARG A 246 -4.11 3.71 -24.17
CA ARG A 246 -4.14 4.60 -23.00
C ARG A 246 -2.94 5.54 -22.95
N LEU A 247 -3.20 6.85 -22.82
CA LEU A 247 -2.19 7.89 -22.59
C LEU A 247 -1.55 7.84 -21.19
N ARG A 248 -2.17 7.11 -20.25
CA ARG A 248 -1.82 7.03 -18.82
C ARG A 248 -1.87 5.56 -18.35
N GLY A 249 -0.97 5.15 -17.46
CA GLY A 249 -0.88 3.78 -16.96
C GLY A 249 -2.11 3.37 -16.13
N ILE A 250 -2.38 2.07 -15.99
CA ILE A 250 -3.50 1.59 -15.15
C ILE A 250 -3.27 1.96 -13.68
N PHE A 251 -2.03 1.84 -13.19
CA PHE A 251 -1.72 2.22 -11.81
C PHE A 251 -1.70 3.73 -11.60
N ASP A 252 -1.35 4.53 -12.61
CA ASP A 252 -1.53 5.98 -12.55
C ASP A 252 -2.99 6.39 -12.31
N ASP A 253 -3.94 5.77 -13.02
CA ASP A 253 -5.37 6.02 -12.84
C ASP A 253 -5.81 5.65 -11.43
N MET A 254 -5.36 4.48 -10.93
CA MET A 254 -5.64 4.02 -9.57
C MET A 254 -5.01 4.92 -8.51
N ALA A 255 -3.75 5.32 -8.69
CA ALA A 255 -3.06 6.25 -7.81
C ALA A 255 -3.84 7.55 -7.69
N GLU A 256 -4.33 8.09 -8.81
CA GLU A 256 -5.16 9.30 -8.77
C GLU A 256 -6.49 9.08 -8.05
N MET A 257 -7.12 7.90 -8.13
CA MET A 257 -8.32 7.58 -7.34
C MET A 257 -8.03 7.62 -5.84
N TYR A 258 -6.89 7.10 -5.39
CA TYR A 258 -6.44 7.17 -4.00
C TYR A 258 -6.11 8.61 -3.57
N ARG A 259 -5.34 9.34 -4.38
CA ARG A 259 -5.00 10.76 -4.16
C ARG A 259 -6.25 11.64 -4.12
N HIS A 260 -7.25 11.36 -4.95
CA HIS A 260 -8.51 12.08 -4.95
C HIS A 260 -9.26 11.92 -3.62
N VAL A 261 -9.38 10.68 -3.12
CA VAL A 261 -10.00 10.41 -1.82
C VAL A 261 -9.22 11.11 -0.70
N TRP A 262 -7.88 11.07 -0.74
CA TRP A 262 -7.05 11.80 0.21
C TRP A 262 -7.37 13.30 0.22
N ARG A 263 -7.41 13.95 -0.96
CA ARG A 263 -7.71 15.39 -1.08
C ARG A 263 -9.09 15.72 -0.55
N GLN A 264 -10.09 14.87 -0.83
CA GLN A 264 -11.45 15.03 -0.31
C GLN A 264 -11.45 15.01 1.23
N ARG A 265 -10.81 14.00 1.85
CA ARG A 265 -10.79 13.86 3.32
C ARG A 265 -9.95 14.92 4.00
N ALA A 266 -8.81 15.30 3.44
CA ALA A 266 -8.01 16.43 3.92
C ALA A 266 -8.82 17.74 3.88
N THR A 267 -9.65 17.93 2.85
CA THR A 267 -10.55 19.09 2.74
C THR A 267 -11.64 19.06 3.81
N ASP A 268 -12.27 17.89 4.05
CA ASP A 268 -13.27 17.72 5.12
C ASP A 268 -12.68 18.09 6.49
N MET A 269 -11.46 17.61 6.77
CA MET A 269 -10.72 17.95 7.98
C MET A 269 -10.41 19.44 8.08
N ALA A 270 -10.00 20.08 6.98
CA ALA A 270 -9.76 21.51 6.94
C ALA A 270 -11.04 22.33 7.20
N ILE A 271 -12.18 21.90 6.66
CA ILE A 271 -13.48 22.55 6.92
C ILE A 271 -13.84 22.44 8.41
N ALA A 272 -13.70 21.26 9.01
CA ALA A 272 -13.92 21.08 10.45
C ALA A 272 -12.92 21.91 11.28
N PHE A 273 -11.66 21.99 10.84
CA PHE A 273 -10.63 22.81 11.48
C PHE A 273 -10.99 24.29 11.48
N HIS A 274 -11.49 24.80 10.35
CA HIS A 274 -11.96 26.17 10.23
C HIS A 274 -13.07 26.48 11.25
N GLN A 275 -14.05 25.59 11.39
CA GLN A 275 -15.11 25.74 12.38
C GLN A 275 -14.55 25.72 13.81
N PHE A 276 -13.63 24.81 14.11
CA PHE A 276 -12.93 24.75 15.39
C PHE A 276 -12.21 26.07 15.71
N VAL A 277 -11.41 26.60 14.77
CA VAL A 277 -10.69 27.88 14.93
C VAL A 277 -11.68 29.02 15.24
N ARG A 278 -12.79 29.12 14.49
CA ARG A 278 -13.79 30.17 14.71
C ARG A 278 -14.43 30.09 16.11
N VAL A 279 -14.75 28.88 16.57
CA VAL A 279 -15.27 28.69 17.93
C VAL A 279 -14.27 29.16 18.97
N GLN A 280 -13.00 28.77 18.84
CA GLN A 280 -11.95 29.17 19.78
C GLN A 280 -11.69 30.68 19.80
N LEU A 281 -11.84 31.36 18.66
CA LEU A 281 -11.68 32.81 18.56
C LEU A 281 -12.89 33.61 19.05
N THR A 282 -14.01 32.98 19.43
CA THR A 282 -15.26 33.69 19.78
C THR A 282 -15.09 34.64 20.97
N ALA A 283 -14.35 34.23 22.01
CA ALA A 283 -14.12 35.08 23.18
C ALA A 283 -13.20 36.28 22.85
N TYR A 284 -12.21 36.04 21.99
CA TYR A 284 -11.28 37.06 21.51
C TYR A 284 -11.97 38.10 20.61
N ALA A 285 -12.88 37.65 19.73
CA ALA A 285 -13.67 38.51 18.86
C ALA A 285 -14.63 39.44 19.62
N LYS A 286 -15.10 39.05 20.82
CA LYS A 286 -16.05 39.83 21.63
C LYS A 286 -15.42 40.98 22.43
N LEU A 287 -14.11 41.15 22.37
CA LEU A 287 -13.46 42.27 23.05
C LEU A 287 -13.83 43.61 22.41
N ASN A 288 -13.86 44.68 23.21
CA ASN A 288 -14.12 46.03 22.72
C ASN A 288 -12.86 46.63 22.09
N TRP A 289 -12.46 46.13 20.92
CA TRP A 289 -11.25 46.53 20.19
C TRP A 289 -11.20 48.03 19.83
N PHE A 290 -12.37 48.68 19.69
CA PHE A 290 -12.47 50.12 19.42
C PHE A 290 -12.26 51.00 20.66
N SER A 291 -12.33 50.44 21.86
CA SER A 291 -12.16 51.15 23.13
C SER A 291 -10.97 50.63 23.92
N MET A 292 -9.97 50.05 23.24
CA MET A 292 -8.73 49.66 23.90
C MET A 292 -7.91 50.89 24.25
N ASP A 293 -7.57 51.00 25.53
CA ASP A 293 -6.72 52.04 26.08
C ASP A 293 -5.37 51.42 26.45
N GLY A 294 -4.27 52.04 26.03
CA GLY A 294 -2.94 51.50 26.30
C GLY A 294 -1.83 52.19 25.53
N THR A 295 -0.60 51.85 25.92
CA THR A 295 0.61 52.16 25.15
C THR A 295 1.03 50.90 24.38
N LYS A 296 2.22 50.89 23.76
CA LYS A 296 2.73 49.78 22.95
C LYS A 296 2.51 48.41 23.64
N PRO A 297 1.98 47.39 22.95
CA PRO A 297 1.77 46.07 23.54
C PRO A 297 3.04 45.46 24.13
N THR A 298 2.94 45.00 25.38
CA THR A 298 3.99 44.23 26.08
C THR A 298 3.61 42.77 26.25
N ASP A 299 2.32 42.49 26.39
CA ASP A 299 1.78 41.18 26.74
C ASP A 299 0.69 40.77 25.76
N ILE A 300 0.47 39.46 25.68
CA ILE A 300 -0.57 38.87 24.85
C ILE A 300 -1.96 39.10 25.44
N THR A 301 -2.96 39.30 24.59
CA THR A 301 -4.34 39.40 25.05
C THR A 301 -4.78 38.10 25.74
N PRO A 302 -5.26 38.14 27.01
CA PRO A 302 -5.58 36.92 27.75
C PRO A 302 -6.62 36.00 27.10
N SER A 303 -7.58 36.55 26.37
CA SER A 303 -8.60 35.77 25.65
C SER A 303 -8.08 35.07 24.39
N PHE A 304 -6.85 35.38 23.94
CA PHE A 304 -6.18 34.70 22.84
C PHE A 304 -5.44 33.44 23.29
N CYS A 305 -5.04 33.37 24.58
CA CYS A 305 -4.29 32.24 25.14
C CYS A 305 -5.01 30.88 25.01
N PRO A 306 -6.33 30.75 25.29
CA PRO A 306 -7.04 29.49 25.10
C PRO A 306 -6.97 28.98 23.65
N PHE A 307 -7.16 29.89 22.68
CA PHE A 307 -7.04 29.57 21.26
C PHE A 307 -5.65 29.02 20.91
N LEU A 308 -4.58 29.68 21.37
CA LEU A 308 -3.21 29.22 21.11
C LEU A 308 -2.92 27.85 21.72
N LEU A 309 -3.41 27.59 22.94
CA LEU A 309 -3.26 26.29 23.60
C LEU A 309 -3.96 25.19 22.81
N GLU A 310 -5.22 25.41 22.43
CA GLU A 310 -6.04 24.45 21.69
C GLU A 310 -5.47 24.16 20.29
N ILE A 311 -4.97 25.18 19.59
CA ILE A 311 -4.26 24.99 18.31
C ILE A 311 -2.99 24.17 18.49
N ARG A 312 -2.19 24.47 19.51
CA ARG A 312 -0.96 23.70 19.81
C ARG A 312 -1.28 22.23 20.07
N LEU A 313 -2.30 21.96 20.87
CA LEU A 313 -2.69 20.58 21.22
C LEU A 313 -3.22 19.82 20.00
N LEU A 314 -4.09 20.44 19.21
CA LEU A 314 -4.68 19.79 18.05
C LEU A 314 -3.65 19.54 16.94
N LEU A 315 -2.92 20.58 16.51
CA LEU A 315 -1.89 20.44 15.48
C LEU A 315 -0.72 19.56 15.96
N GLY A 316 -0.38 19.59 17.24
CA GLY A 316 0.62 18.69 17.82
C GLY A 316 0.22 17.22 17.71
N ARG A 317 -1.04 16.88 17.98
CA ARG A 317 -1.57 15.51 17.78
C ARG A 317 -1.53 15.11 16.31
N ILE A 318 -1.93 16.00 15.40
CA ILE A 318 -1.88 15.74 13.95
C ILE A 318 -0.43 15.50 13.51
N ALA A 319 0.50 16.35 13.94
CA ALA A 319 1.92 16.24 13.62
C ALA A 319 2.59 14.98 14.15
N ALA A 320 2.08 14.39 15.22
CA ALA A 320 2.56 13.11 15.74
C ALA A 320 2.13 11.90 14.89
N SER A 321 1.02 12.02 14.15
CA SER A 321 0.41 10.89 13.43
C SER A 321 0.50 10.99 11.91
N ILE A 322 0.42 12.19 11.33
CA ILE A 322 0.41 12.39 9.88
C ILE A 322 1.77 12.00 9.26
N SER A 323 1.72 11.37 8.09
CA SER A 323 2.87 11.10 7.23
C SER A 323 3.64 12.40 6.93
N PRO A 324 4.95 12.49 7.26
CA PRO A 324 5.80 13.61 6.87
C PRO A 324 5.70 14.00 5.39
N ASP A 325 5.62 13.00 4.50
CA ASP A 325 5.53 13.21 3.05
C ASP A 325 4.24 13.95 2.64
N SER A 326 3.12 13.63 3.28
CA SER A 326 1.82 14.30 3.03
C SER A 326 1.60 15.57 3.86
N ALA A 327 2.42 15.77 4.90
CA ALA A 327 2.18 16.76 5.95
C ALA A 327 2.17 18.18 5.42
N PHE A 328 3.11 18.50 4.52
CA PHE A 328 3.19 19.84 3.91
C PHE A 328 1.88 20.24 3.24
N THR A 329 1.32 19.35 2.42
CA THR A 329 0.07 19.58 1.70
C THR A 329 -1.10 19.78 2.67
N LEU A 330 -1.20 18.95 3.71
CA LEU A 330 -2.24 19.10 4.73
C LEU A 330 -2.09 20.43 5.50
N TYR A 331 -0.87 20.78 5.90
CA TYR A 331 -0.62 22.01 6.65
C TYR A 331 -0.89 23.26 5.84
N SER A 332 -0.65 23.24 4.52
CA SER A 332 -1.07 24.35 3.64
C SER A 332 -2.58 24.58 3.74
N LEU A 333 -3.38 23.51 3.64
CA LEU A 333 -4.84 23.59 3.76
C LEU A 333 -5.27 24.10 5.14
N LEU A 334 -4.66 23.60 6.22
CA LEU A 334 -4.99 24.04 7.58
C LEU A 334 -4.60 25.51 7.82
N ASN A 335 -3.46 25.96 7.31
CA ASN A 335 -3.01 27.34 7.41
C ASN A 335 -3.94 28.31 6.70
N GLU A 336 -4.38 27.98 5.50
CA GLU A 336 -5.38 28.77 4.78
C GLU A 336 -6.66 28.95 5.61
N LYS A 337 -7.07 27.93 6.37
CA LYS A 337 -8.25 28.02 7.24
C LYS A 337 -8.03 28.85 8.50
N ILE A 338 -6.83 28.89 9.07
CA ILE A 338 -6.51 29.83 10.15
C ILE A 338 -6.55 31.26 9.61
N ALA A 339 -5.94 31.51 8.46
CA ALA A 339 -5.93 32.82 7.82
C ALA A 339 -7.35 33.30 7.49
N ASP A 340 -8.18 32.45 6.87
CA ASP A 340 -9.58 32.75 6.55
C ASP A 340 -10.40 33.12 7.80
N ALA A 341 -10.27 32.35 8.89
CA ALA A 341 -10.97 32.65 10.14
C ALA A 341 -10.52 33.98 10.78
N LEU A 342 -9.22 34.30 10.72
CA LEU A 342 -8.70 35.57 11.22
C LEU A 342 -9.14 36.76 10.35
N MET A 343 -9.16 36.60 9.03
CA MET A 343 -9.65 37.62 8.11
C MET A 343 -11.12 37.94 8.37
N GLN A 344 -11.97 36.92 8.51
CA GLN A 344 -13.38 37.10 8.89
C GLN A 344 -13.55 37.81 10.24
N LEU A 345 -12.66 37.52 11.21
CA LEU A 345 -12.66 38.20 12.50
C LEU A 345 -12.31 39.69 12.34
N ILE A 346 -11.27 40.00 11.57
CA ILE A 346 -10.81 41.37 11.31
C ILE A 346 -11.91 42.17 10.59
N GLU A 347 -12.52 41.60 9.54
CA GLU A 347 -13.61 42.22 8.79
C GLU A 347 -14.83 42.52 9.66
N GLY A 348 -15.11 41.66 10.65
CA GLY A 348 -16.21 41.83 11.60
C GLY A 348 -15.90 42.74 12.79
N THR A 349 -14.67 43.24 12.94
CA THR A 349 -14.22 43.97 14.14
C THR A 349 -14.00 45.45 13.86
N SER A 350 -14.54 46.31 14.73
CA SER A 350 -14.23 47.74 14.73
C SER A 350 -13.00 48.02 15.60
N PHE A 351 -12.00 48.68 15.04
CA PHE A 351 -10.73 48.95 15.70
C PHE A 351 -10.52 50.44 15.96
N ASN A 352 -9.85 50.75 17.08
CA ASN A 352 -9.05 51.97 17.19
C ASN A 352 -7.57 51.61 16.89
N TYR A 353 -6.70 52.62 16.85
CA TYR A 353 -5.27 52.40 16.58
C TYR A 353 -4.60 51.41 17.56
N GLN A 354 -4.93 51.50 18.86
CA GLN A 354 -4.32 50.63 19.88
C GLN A 354 -4.79 49.18 19.77
N GLY A 355 -6.09 48.96 19.56
CA GLY A 355 -6.66 47.62 19.37
C GLY A 355 -6.12 46.93 18.13
N ALA A 356 -5.92 47.66 17.03
CA ALA A 356 -5.30 47.11 15.83
C ALA A 356 -3.84 46.68 16.09
N ILE A 357 -3.07 47.49 16.81
CA ILE A 357 -1.68 47.16 17.17
C ILE A 357 -1.61 45.97 18.13
N GLN A 358 -2.52 45.88 19.11
CA GLN A 358 -2.56 44.75 20.03
C GLN A 358 -2.87 43.44 19.30
N MET A 359 -3.87 43.42 18.41
CA MET A 359 -4.19 42.22 17.64
C MET A 359 -3.05 41.82 16.70
N LEU A 360 -2.41 42.80 16.05
CA LEU A 360 -1.22 42.54 15.24
C LEU A 360 -0.11 41.91 16.10
N PHE A 361 0.15 42.44 17.29
CA PHE A 361 1.13 41.90 18.23
C PHE A 361 0.80 40.46 18.63
N ASP A 362 -0.45 40.16 18.98
CA ASP A 362 -0.88 38.80 19.37
C ASP A 362 -0.62 37.78 18.25
N ILE A 363 -0.93 38.15 17.00
CA ILE A 363 -0.72 37.28 15.83
C ILE A 363 0.78 37.11 15.53
N THR A 364 1.53 38.21 15.41
CA THR A 364 2.92 38.17 14.97
C THR A 364 3.87 37.62 16.02
N SER A 365 3.60 37.93 17.30
CA SER A 365 4.50 37.57 18.40
C SER A 365 4.19 36.19 18.98
N SER A 366 3.00 35.63 18.74
CA SER A 366 2.60 34.34 19.35
C SER A 366 2.08 33.31 18.34
N LEU A 367 1.09 33.63 17.52
CA LEU A 367 0.50 32.65 16.59
C LEU A 367 1.49 32.23 15.49
N LEU A 368 2.13 33.18 14.80
CA LEU A 368 3.08 32.84 13.72
C LEU A 368 4.28 32.02 14.24
N PRO A 369 4.94 32.36 15.36
CA PRO A 369 5.99 31.52 15.94
C PRO A 369 5.50 30.12 16.32
N LEU A 370 4.27 30.00 16.86
CA LEU A 370 3.68 28.71 17.19
C LEU A 370 3.51 27.83 15.94
N LEU A 371 2.90 28.38 14.89
CA LEU A 371 2.67 27.67 13.63
C LEU A 371 4.00 27.27 12.97
N ASN A 372 4.96 28.19 12.90
CA ASN A 372 6.29 27.92 12.37
C ASN A 372 6.97 26.78 13.13
N SER A 373 6.90 26.77 14.47
CA SER A 373 7.47 25.68 15.28
C SER A 373 6.80 24.33 15.02
N LEU A 374 5.50 24.29 14.74
CA LEU A 374 4.77 23.05 14.51
C LEU A 374 5.06 22.48 13.13
N TYR A 375 5.10 23.33 12.10
CA TYR A 375 5.33 22.91 10.71
C TYR A 375 6.80 22.65 10.40
N SER A 376 7.73 23.35 11.07
CA SER A 376 9.17 23.14 10.88
C SER A 376 9.64 21.81 11.47
N ARG A 377 9.02 21.32 12.55
CA ARG A 377 9.30 20.00 13.14
C ARG A 377 9.02 18.84 12.18
N SER A 378 8.13 19.06 11.22
CA SER A 378 7.71 18.08 10.21
C SER A 378 8.58 18.14 8.95
N ALA A 379 9.29 19.25 8.72
CA ALA A 379 10.19 19.47 7.58
C ALA A 379 11.63 19.00 7.85
N THR A 380 12.04 18.87 9.11
CA THR A 380 13.39 18.42 9.47
C THR A 380 13.69 16.95 9.14
N THR A 381 12.70 16.14 8.78
CA THR A 381 12.91 14.76 8.32
C THR A 381 13.17 14.64 6.81
N THR A 382 13.15 15.74 6.05
CA THR A 382 13.34 15.71 4.58
C THR A 382 14.77 16.05 4.13
N TYR A 383 15.66 16.45 5.05
CA TYR A 383 17.03 16.88 4.73
C TYR A 383 18.04 16.47 5.81
N GLU A 384 18.25 15.18 6.03
CA GLU A 384 19.53 14.63 6.52
C GLU A 384 19.90 13.36 5.75
#